data_AF-A0A1M3MHJ5-F1
#
_entry.id   AF-A0A1M3MHJ5-F1
#
_cell.length_a   1.000
_cell.length_b   1.000
_cell.length_c   1.000
_cell.angle_alpha   90.00
_cell.angle_beta   90.00
_cell.angle_gamma   90.00
#
_symmetry.space_group_name_H-M   'P 1'
#
loop_
_entity.id
_entity.type
_entity.pdbx_description
1 polymer ?
#
loop_
_entity_poly.entity_id
_entity_poly.type
_entity_poly.pdbx_seq_one_letter_code
_entity_poly.pdbx_strand_id
1 'polypeptide(L)' 'MDHEAQIARRMAELPERTQEFLSKLDDDDIDNLEDAIKFYATVRTLGQLGKWLAITVLALIMGVVSLYENILKMWLWFHK' A
#
# COMPACT_ATOMS: atom_id res chain seq x y z
N MET A 1 25.48 3.92 29.44
CA MET A 1 25.22 5.30 29.91
C MET A 1 25.13 6.31 28.76
N ASP A 2 25.85 6.12 27.65
CA ASP A 2 25.81 7.09 26.53
C ASP A 2 24.53 7.05 25.67
N HIS A 3 23.83 5.92 25.62
CA HIS A 3 22.59 5.77 24.83
C HIS A 3 21.42 6.58 25.41
N GLU A 4 21.19 6.54 26.72
CA GLU A 4 20.12 7.31 27.36
C GLU A 4 20.35 8.82 27.23
N ALA A 5 21.61 9.26 27.37
CA ALA A 5 22.00 10.65 27.16
C ALA A 5 21.78 11.11 25.71
N GLN A 6 21.94 10.22 24.74
CA GLN A 6 21.69 10.51 23.32
C GLN A 6 20.18 10.58 23.01
N ILE A 7 19.38 9.69 23.61
CA ILE A 7 17.91 9.70 23.46
C ILE A 7 17.35 10.99 24.06
N ALA A 8 17.76 11.34 25.27
CA ALA A 8 17.31 12.57 25.93
C ALA A 8 17.63 13.83 25.12
N ARG A 9 18.83 13.89 24.50
CA ARG A 9 19.20 14.99 23.58
C ARG A 9 18.29 15.05 22.35
N ARG A 10 18.06 13.92 21.68
CA ARG A 10 17.14 13.88 20.53
C ARG A 10 15.73 14.30 20.93
N MET A 11 15.25 13.88 22.10
CA MET A 11 13.91 14.22 22.58
C MET A 11 13.79 15.73 22.84
N ALA A 12 14.83 16.37 23.38
CA ALA A 12 14.89 17.81 23.57
C ALA A 12 14.96 18.62 22.25
N GLU A 13 15.47 18.00 21.17
CA GLU A 13 15.52 18.60 19.84
C GLU A 13 14.19 18.48 19.05
N LEU A 14 13.22 17.70 19.56
CA LEU A 14 11.92 17.56 18.90
C LEU A 14 11.05 18.82 19.07
N PRO A 15 10.15 19.12 18.12
CA PRO A 15 9.14 20.16 18.29
C PRO A 15 8.28 19.92 19.54
N GLU A 16 7.86 20.99 20.23
CA GLU A 16 7.06 20.91 21.48
C GLU A 16 5.84 20.00 21.35
N ARG A 17 5.12 20.09 20.22
CA ARG A 17 3.96 19.23 19.92
C ARG A 17 4.31 17.75 19.90
N THR A 18 5.48 17.39 19.37
CA THR A 18 5.92 15.99 19.27
C THR A 18 6.39 15.48 20.63
N GLN A 19 7.07 16.32 21.42
CA GLN A 19 7.42 15.97 22.80
C GLN A 19 6.16 15.72 23.63
N GLU A 20 5.17 16.61 23.53
CA GLU A 20 3.89 16.47 24.23
C GLU A 20 3.15 15.20 23.79
N PHE A 21 3.12 14.92 22.49
CA PHE A 21 2.53 13.69 21.95
C PHE A 21 3.22 12.45 22.51
N LEU A 22 4.55 12.35 22.40
CA LEU A 22 5.32 11.21 22.90
C LEU A 22 5.21 11.03 24.42
N SER A 23 5.07 12.12 25.17
CA SER A 23 4.90 12.06 26.64
C SER A 23 3.57 11.44 27.09
N LYS A 24 2.60 11.33 26.18
CA LYS A 24 1.26 10.78 26.46
C LYS A 24 1.10 9.33 26.05
N LEU A 25 2.04 8.76 25.30
CA LEU A 25 1.98 7.35 24.91
C LEU A 25 2.42 6.48 26.08
N ASP A 26 1.63 5.45 26.37
CA ASP A 26 2.10 4.30 27.15
C ASP A 26 2.79 3.27 26.25
N ASP A 27 3.31 2.19 26.85
CA ASP A 27 4.02 1.14 26.11
C ASP A 27 3.10 0.44 25.08
N ASP A 28 1.81 0.27 25.39
CA ASP A 28 0.84 -0.35 24.48
C ASP A 28 0.53 0.56 23.28
N ASP A 29 0.44 1.87 23.51
CA ASP A 29 0.27 2.88 22.46
C ASP A 29 1.47 2.94 21.52
N ILE A 30 2.69 2.75 22.04
CA ILE A 30 3.91 2.68 21.22
C ILE A 30 3.88 1.46 20.30
N ASP A 31 3.53 0.29 20.83
CA ASP A 31 3.42 -0.94 20.05
C ASP A 31 2.34 -0.82 18.96
N ASN A 32 1.18 -0.26 19.32
CA ASN A 32 0.10 0.00 18.36
C ASN A 32 0.51 0.99 17.26
N LEU A 33 1.29 2.03 17.60
CA LEU A 33 1.78 3.00 16.64
C LEU A 33 2.80 2.38 15.68
N GLU A 34 3.71 1.53 16.18
CA GLU A 34 4.66 0.80 15.35
C GLU A 34 3.94 -0.11 14.34
N ASP A 35 2.93 -0.84 14.81
CA ASP A 35 2.12 -1.70 13.95
C ASP A 35 1.30 -0.91 12.93
N ALA A 36 0.74 0.24 13.33
CA ALA A 36 0.03 1.12 12.40
C ALA A 36 0.95 1.66 11.28
N ILE A 37 2.20 1.99 11.60
CA ILE A 37 3.19 2.45 10.60
C ILE A 37 3.53 1.32 9.62
N LYS A 38 3.77 0.10 10.11
CA LYS A 38 4.02 -1.09 9.28
C LYS A 38 2.81 -1.42 8.40
N PHE A 39 1.60 -1.33 8.96
CA PHE A 39 0.36 -1.55 8.24
C PHE A 39 0.17 -0.51 7.14
N TYR A 40 0.38 0.77 7.44
CA TYR A 40 0.26 1.84 6.44
C TYR A 40 1.27 1.66 5.28
N ALA A 41 2.52 1.31 5.58
CA ALA A 41 3.51 1.02 4.55
C ALA A 41 3.07 -0.14 3.63
N THR A 42 2.45 -1.16 4.23
CA THR A 42 1.93 -2.33 3.50
C THR A 42 0.71 -1.96 2.64
N VAL A 43 -0.27 -1.26 3.22
CA VAL A 43 -1.49 -0.82 2.54
C VAL A 43 -1.19 0.17 1.43
N ARG A 44 -0.25 1.10 1.62
CA ARG A 44 0.17 2.05 0.57
C ARG A 44 0.66 1.31 -0.68
N THR A 45 1.40 0.23 -0.48
CA THR A 45 1.88 -0.62 -1.57
C THR A 45 0.72 -1.39 -2.23
N LEU A 46 -0.19 -1.94 -1.43
CA LEU A 46 -1.36 -2.68 -1.93
C LEU A 46 -2.39 -1.80 -2.65
N GLY A 47 -2.57 -0.54 -2.24
CA GLY A 47 -3.53 0.38 -2.85
C GLY A 47 -3.21 0.69 -4.30
N GLN A 48 -1.92 0.87 -4.63
CA GLN A 48 -1.50 1.06 -6.02
C GLN A 48 -1.69 -0.20 -6.85
N LEU A 49 -1.38 -1.38 -6.29
CA LEU A 49 -1.60 -2.68 -6.94
C LEU A 49 -3.09 -2.94 -7.21
N GLY A 50 -3.97 -2.61 -6.28
CA GLY A 50 -5.41 -2.81 -6.42
C GLY A 50 -6.02 -2.08 -7.63
N LYS A 51 -5.60 -0.83 -7.88
CA LYS A 51 -6.03 -0.07 -9.06
C LYS A 51 -5.62 -0.77 -10.35
N TRP A 52 -4.36 -1.23 -10.44
CA TRP A 52 -3.85 -1.91 -11.61
C TRP A 52 -4.51 -3.28 -11.82
N LEU A 53 -4.75 -4.03 -10.74
CA LEU A 53 -5.49 -5.31 -10.80
C LEU A 53 -6.88 -5.14 -11.38
N ALA A 54 -7.65 -4.13 -10.94
CA ALA A 54 -8.98 -3.87 -11.47
C ALA A 54 -8.95 -3.55 -12.98
N ILE A 55 -8.00 -2.73 -13.41
CA ILE A 55 -7.80 -2.41 -14.84
C ILE A 55 -7.41 -3.67 -15.63
N THR A 56 -6.50 -4.49 -15.10
CA THR A 56 -6.08 -5.74 -15.75
C THR A 56 -7.24 -6.71 -15.92
N VAL A 57 -8.10 -6.87 -14.91
CA VAL A 57 -9.29 -7.74 -15.00
C VAL A 57 -10.24 -7.24 -16.09
N LEU A 58 -10.53 -5.93 -16.14
CA LEU A 58 -11.38 -5.35 -17.18
C LEU A 58 -10.79 -5.54 -18.58
N ALA A 59 -9.48 -5.28 -18.73
CA ALA A 59 -8.78 -5.47 -19.98
C ALA A 59 -8.78 -6.93 -20.44
N LEU A 60 -8.67 -7.88 -19.51
CA LEU A 60 -8.69 -9.31 -19.80
C LEU A 60 -10.07 -9.74 -20.31
N ILE A 61 -11.16 -9.27 -19.69
CA ILE A 61 -12.53 -9.55 -20.15
C ILE A 61 -12.71 -9.03 -21.58
N MET A 62 -12.37 -7.76 -21.82
CA MET A 62 -12.47 -7.17 -23.16
C MET A 62 -11.60 -7.91 -24.19
N GLY A 63 -10.38 -8.29 -23.81
CA GLY A 63 -9.46 -9.03 -24.67
C GLY A 63 -10.01 -10.40 -25.07
N VAL A 64 -10.56 -11.17 -24.12
CA VAL A 64 -11.15 -12.49 -24.40
C VAL A 64 -12.35 -12.37 -25.34
N VAL A 65 -13.25 -11.42 -25.09
CA VAL A 65 -14.43 -11.19 -25.95
C VAL A 65 -14.00 -10.82 -27.37
N SER A 66 -13.04 -9.88 -27.52
CA SER A 66 -12.54 -9.46 -28.83
C SER A 66 -11.85 -10.59 -29.59
N LEU A 67 -11.04 -11.39 -28.90
CA LEU A 67 -10.38 -12.55 -29.49
C LEU A 67 -11.38 -13.59 -29.97
N TYR A 68 -12.41 -13.89 -29.16
CA TYR A 68 -13.46 -14.84 -29.53
C TYR A 68 -14.20 -14.41 -30.82
N GLU A 69 -14.64 -13.15 -30.89
CA GLU A 69 -15.30 -12.63 -32.09
C GLU A 69 -14.41 -12.68 -33.33
N ASN A 70 -13.13 -12.36 -33.17
CA ASN A 70 -12.18 -12.35 -34.29
C ASN A 70 -11.86 -13.77 -34.77
N ILE A 71 -11.71 -14.74 -33.86
CA ILE A 71 -11.52 -16.15 -34.23
C ILE A 71 -12.75 -16.67 -34.99
N LEU A 72 -13.97 -16.37 -34.53
CA LEU A 72 -15.20 -16.74 -35.24
C LEU A 72 -15.27 -16.12 -36.64
N LYS A 73 -14.96 -14.82 -36.76
CA LYS A 73 -14.93 -14.13 -38.06
C LYS A 73 -13.93 -14.77 -39.03
N MET A 74 -12.74 -15.10 -38.55
CA MET A 74 -11.73 -15.79 -39.36
C MET A 74 -12.22 -17.18 -39.78
N TRP A 75 -12.77 -17.96 -38.87
CA TRP A 75 -13.27 -19.31 -39.17
C TRP A 75 -14.42 -19.29 -40.18
N LEU A 76 -15.34 -18.32 -40.05
CA LEU A 76 -16.44 -18.11 -41.00
C LEU A 76 -15.92 -17.74 -42.41
N TRP A 77 -14.85 -16.95 -42.50
CA TRP A 77 -14.24 -16.62 -43.78
C TRP A 77 -13.57 -17.83 -44.45
N PHE A 78 -12.89 -18.68 -43.67
CA PHE A 78 -12.27 -19.91 -44.17
C PHE A 78 -13.26 -20.99 -44.56
N HIS A 79 -14.46 -21.00 -43.97
CA HIS A 79 -15.51 -21.97 -44.30
C HIS A 79 -16.45 -21.48 -45.42
N LYS A 80 -16.20 -20.31 -46.01
CA LYS A 80 -16.89 -19.76 -47.18
C LYS A 80 -16.12 -20.07 -48.46
#